data_AF-A0AAU7M0I1-F1
#
_entry.id   AF-A0AAU7M0I1-F1
#
_cell.length_a   1.000
_cell.length_b   1.000
_cell.length_c   1.000
_cell.angle_alpha   90.00
_cell.angle_beta   90.00
_cell.angle_gamma   90.00
#
_symmetry.space_group_name_H-M   'P 1'
#
loop_
_entity.id
_entity.type
_entity.pdbx_description
1 polymer ?
#
loop_
_entity_poly.entity_id
_entity_poly.type
_entity_poly.pdbx_seq_one_letter_code
_entity_poly.pdbx_strand_id
1 'polypeptide(L)'
;MPIDRDKHDKQAVLRQHAALNPRPHGVTHALFASNEFFDPDDVVQVKYEMLRLVNIDKRSISEAAKACGFSRPSFYQAMTAFDNGGLAGLLAHKSGPHGGHKLTPTVLQFICEARATDPDIRAERLAELVRQSFGVQVHPRSIERQLLRKKKRR
;
A
#
# COMPACT_ATOMS: atom_id res chain seq x y z
N MET A 1 4.74 -8.17 32.99
CA MET A 1 3.45 -7.62 32.56
C MET A 1 2.68 -8.74 31.89
N PRO A 2 1.50 -9.13 32.38
CA PRO A 2 0.71 -10.16 31.72
C PRO A 2 0.31 -9.62 30.33
N ILE A 3 0.61 -10.39 29.30
CA ILE A 3 0.21 -10.10 27.93
C ILE A 3 -1.29 -10.32 27.87
N ASP A 4 -2.05 -9.26 27.63
CA ASP A 4 -3.51 -9.33 27.48
C ASP A 4 -3.85 -10.12 26.21
N ARG A 5 -4.26 -11.38 26.39
CA ARG A 5 -4.46 -12.35 25.29
C ARG A 5 -5.58 -11.91 24.35
N ASP A 6 -6.66 -11.37 24.91
CA ASP A 6 -7.84 -10.93 24.16
C ASP A 6 -7.49 -9.82 23.16
N LYS A 7 -6.58 -8.92 23.55
CA LYS A 7 -6.08 -7.86 22.67
C LYS A 7 -5.23 -8.39 21.52
N HIS A 8 -4.40 -9.41 21.76
CA HIS A 8 -3.58 -10.03 20.72
C HIS A 8 -4.44 -10.79 19.71
N ASP A 9 -5.49 -11.46 20.18
CA ASP A 9 -6.45 -12.16 19.33
C ASP A 9 -7.21 -11.17 18.43
N LYS A 10 -7.65 -10.04 18.99
CA LYS A 10 -8.30 -8.98 18.22
C LYS A 10 -7.37 -8.37 17.15
N GLN A 11 -6.13 -8.05 17.49
CA GLN A 11 -5.16 -7.50 16.53
C GLN A 11 -4.85 -8.49 15.39
N ALA A 12 -4.85 -9.80 15.66
CA ALA A 12 -4.71 -10.83 14.64
C ALA A 12 -5.89 -10.81 13.65
N VAL A 13 -7.12 -10.74 14.16
CA VAL A 13 -8.34 -10.62 13.34
C VAL A 13 -8.33 -9.34 12.52
N LEU A 14 -8.02 -8.19 13.12
CA LEU A 14 -7.92 -6.91 12.41
C LEU A 14 -6.87 -6.98 11.28
N ARG A 15 -5.75 -7.66 11.49
CA ARG A 15 -4.73 -7.85 10.45
C ARG A 15 -5.24 -8.73 9.31
N GLN A 16 -5.95 -9.83 9.61
CA GLN A 16 -6.53 -10.72 8.61
C GLN A 16 -7.50 -9.98 7.68
N HIS A 17 -8.25 -9.01 8.23
CA HIS A 17 -9.22 -8.21 7.48
C HIS A 17 -8.67 -6.89 6.93
N ALA A 18 -7.35 -6.65 7.00
CA ALA A 18 -6.72 -5.40 6.56
C ALA A 18 -7.28 -4.13 7.25
N ALA A 19 -7.70 -4.28 8.51
CA ALA A 19 -8.24 -3.25 9.38
C ALA A 19 -7.27 -2.84 10.51
N LEU A 20 -6.16 -3.57 10.71
CA LEU A 20 -5.20 -3.22 11.76
C LEU A 20 -4.53 -1.87 11.47
N ASN A 21 -4.61 -0.96 12.44
CA ASN A 21 -3.89 0.31 12.43
C ASN A 21 -2.39 0.06 12.70
N PRO A 22 -1.47 0.42 11.78
CA PRO A 22 -0.05 0.26 12.01
C PRO A 22 0.52 1.27 13.02
N ARG A 23 -0.22 2.33 13.38
CA ARG A 23 0.24 3.40 14.29
C ARG A 23 -0.85 3.79 15.31
N PRO A 24 -1.28 2.86 16.17
CA PRO A 24 -2.35 3.12 17.15
C PRO A 24 -1.96 4.21 18.16
N HIS A 25 -0.68 4.27 18.54
CA HIS A 25 -0.14 5.31 19.44
C HIS A 25 -0.19 6.73 18.88
N GLY A 26 -0.42 6.90 17.56
CA GLY A 26 -0.61 8.21 16.94
C GLY A 26 -2.02 8.77 17.13
N VAL A 27 -2.98 7.94 17.55
CA VAL A 27 -4.36 8.34 17.82
C VAL A 27 -4.43 8.96 19.21
N THR A 28 -4.63 10.27 19.26
CA THR A 28 -4.60 11.08 20.49
C THR A 28 -5.95 11.71 20.83
N HIS A 29 -6.96 11.52 19.97
CA HIS A 29 -8.32 12.00 20.23
C HIS A 29 -8.89 11.35 21.49
N ALA A 30 -9.48 12.15 22.37
CA ALA A 30 -9.88 11.73 23.73
C ALA A 30 -10.80 10.50 23.76
N LEU A 31 -11.70 10.34 22.77
CA LEU A 31 -12.60 9.19 22.69
C LEU A 31 -11.87 7.84 22.72
N PHE A 32 -10.69 7.74 22.11
CA PHE A 32 -9.89 6.51 22.07
C PHE A 32 -9.09 6.26 23.35
N ALA A 33 -9.02 7.24 24.26
CA ALA A 33 -8.33 7.12 25.53
C ALA A 33 -9.30 6.91 26.71
N SER A 34 -10.51 7.48 26.63
CA SER A 34 -11.45 7.53 27.75
C SER A 34 -12.60 6.53 27.67
N ASN A 35 -12.70 5.73 26.60
CA ASN A 35 -13.83 4.85 26.38
C ASN A 35 -13.41 3.54 25.67
N GLU A 36 -13.78 2.41 26.28
CA GLU A 36 -13.44 1.05 25.81
C GLU A 36 -14.05 0.69 24.45
N PHE A 37 -15.11 1.39 24.01
CA PHE A 37 -15.74 1.17 22.72
C PHE A 37 -14.85 1.59 21.54
N PHE A 38 -14.00 2.60 21.73
CA PHE A 38 -13.14 3.13 20.68
C PHE A 38 -11.76 2.48 20.74
N ASP A 39 -11.39 1.79 19.68
CA ASP A 39 -10.15 1.03 19.58
C ASP A 39 -9.17 1.70 18.61
N PRO A 40 -8.01 2.21 19.10
CA PRO A 40 -7.01 2.80 18.24
C PRO A 40 -6.34 1.78 17.31
N ASP A 41 -6.44 0.47 17.60
CA ASP A 41 -5.94 -0.61 16.75
C ASP A 41 -6.84 -0.85 15.52
N ASP A 42 -8.10 -0.40 15.51
CA ASP A 42 -9.02 -0.51 14.37
C ASP A 42 -8.95 0.73 13.47
N VAL A 43 -8.22 0.63 12.36
CA VAL A 43 -8.02 1.76 11.43
C VAL A 43 -9.31 2.21 10.76
N VAL A 44 -10.30 1.33 10.61
CA VAL A 44 -11.59 1.67 10.00
C VAL A 44 -12.37 2.54 10.96
N GLN A 45 -12.43 2.16 12.25
CA GLN A 45 -13.08 2.96 13.28
C GLN A 45 -12.41 4.33 13.43
N VAL A 46 -11.07 4.38 13.47
CA VAL A 46 -10.32 5.66 13.59
C VAL A 46 -10.60 6.58 12.40
N LYS A 47 -10.63 6.06 11.17
CA LYS A 47 -10.98 6.85 9.98
C LYS A 47 -12.43 7.31 10.00
N TYR A 48 -13.36 6.45 10.42
CA TYR A 48 -14.78 6.82 10.52
C TYR A 48 -14.98 7.96 11.53
N GLU A 49 -14.39 7.85 12.73
CA GLU A 49 -14.48 8.91 13.74
C GLU A 49 -13.82 10.21 13.27
N MET A 50 -12.70 10.13 12.55
CA MET A 50 -12.10 11.32 11.91
C MET A 50 -13.09 12.02 10.96
N LEU A 51 -13.81 11.26 10.12
CA LEU A 51 -14.84 11.81 9.22
C LEU A 51 -16.04 12.36 10.00
N ARG A 52 -16.50 11.65 11.04
CA ARG A 52 -17.60 12.07 11.90
C ARG A 52 -17.29 13.38 12.63
N LEU A 53 -16.09 13.54 13.18
CA LEU A 53 -15.65 14.76 13.86
C LEU A 53 -15.76 16.01 12.97
N VAL A 54 -15.44 15.88 11.69
CA VAL A 54 -15.56 17.00 10.73
C VAL A 54 -17.00 17.21 10.29
N ASN A 55 -17.73 16.14 9.97
CA ASN A 55 -19.07 16.25 9.37
C ASN A 55 -20.17 16.57 10.39
N ILE A 56 -20.08 15.99 11.59
CA ILE A 56 -21.07 16.15 12.66
C ILE A 56 -20.61 17.21 13.64
N ASP A 57 -19.40 17.07 14.19
CA ASP A 57 -18.90 17.95 15.26
C ASP A 57 -18.25 19.24 14.72
N LYS A 58 -18.26 19.43 13.39
CA LYS A 58 -17.75 20.61 12.67
C LYS A 58 -16.31 21.00 13.03
N ARG A 59 -15.50 20.03 13.46
CA ARG A 59 -14.06 20.22 13.73
C ARG A 59 -13.32 20.57 12.44
N SER A 60 -12.20 21.29 12.59
CA SER A 60 -11.35 21.54 11.43
C SER A 60 -10.73 20.24 10.92
N ILE A 61 -10.62 20.09 9.59
CA ILE A 61 -10.02 18.89 8.97
C ILE A 61 -8.60 18.64 9.51
N SER A 62 -7.80 19.69 9.67
CA SER A 62 -6.42 19.57 10.15
C SER A 62 -6.35 19.07 11.59
N GLU A 63 -7.23 19.56 12.46
CA GLU A 63 -7.31 19.13 13.86
C GLU A 63 -7.79 17.68 13.96
N ALA A 64 -8.89 17.33 13.28
CA ALA A 64 -9.44 15.98 13.31
C ALA A 64 -8.44 14.95 12.77
N ALA A 65 -7.79 15.24 11.63
CA ALA A 65 -6.76 14.37 11.08
C ALA A 65 -5.60 14.19 12.06
N LYS A 66 -5.07 15.27 12.63
CA LYS A 66 -3.97 15.21 13.59
C LYS A 66 -4.34 14.42 14.84
N ALA A 67 -5.51 14.67 15.41
CA ALA A 67 -5.98 13.96 16.62
C ALA A 67 -6.20 12.46 16.36
N CYS A 68 -6.62 12.10 15.15
CA CYS A 68 -6.78 10.70 14.73
C CYS A 68 -5.48 10.07 14.20
N GLY A 69 -4.31 10.74 14.30
CA GLY A 69 -3.02 10.19 13.89
C GLY A 69 -2.77 10.17 12.37
N PHE A 70 -3.51 10.97 11.62
CA PHE A 70 -3.46 11.04 10.15
C PHE A 70 -3.00 12.40 9.62
N SER A 71 -2.62 12.39 8.34
CA SER A 71 -2.33 13.61 7.60
C SER A 71 -3.61 14.21 7.01
N ARG A 72 -3.60 15.52 6.69
CA ARG A 72 -4.72 16.16 5.99
C ARG A 72 -5.06 15.49 4.65
N PRO A 73 -4.12 15.09 3.78
CA PRO A 73 -4.43 14.30 2.58
C PRO A 73 -5.17 12.98 2.87
N SER A 74 -4.83 12.31 3.98
CA SER A 74 -5.50 11.06 4.39
C SER A 74 -6.98 11.26 4.68
N PHE A 75 -7.38 12.44 5.17
CA PHE A 75 -8.80 12.78 5.34
C PHE A 75 -9.55 12.74 4.01
N TYR A 76 -9.05 13.42 2.98
CA TYR A 76 -9.72 13.45 1.68
C TYR A 76 -9.79 12.06 1.04
N GLN A 77 -8.72 11.27 1.17
CA GLN A 77 -8.72 9.87 0.71
C GLN A 77 -9.77 9.04 1.44
N ALA A 78 -9.86 9.16 2.76
CA ALA A 78 -10.86 8.45 3.56
C ALA A 78 -12.29 8.90 3.22
N MET A 79 -12.51 10.20 3.04
CA MET A 79 -13.80 10.77 2.65
C MET A 79 -14.26 10.21 1.31
N THR A 80 -13.42 10.30 0.27
CA THR A 80 -13.71 9.73 -1.05
C THR A 80 -13.96 8.22 -1.00
N ALA A 81 -13.17 7.49 -0.22
CA ALA A 81 -13.35 6.05 -0.09
C ALA A 81 -14.67 5.70 0.62
N PHE A 82 -15.04 6.48 1.64
CA PHE A 82 -16.31 6.35 2.36
C PHE A 82 -17.51 6.70 1.50
N ASP A 83 -17.45 7.79 0.73
CA ASP A 83 -18.54 8.20 -0.16
C ASP A 83 -18.81 7.14 -1.25
N ASN A 84 -17.76 6.48 -1.74
CA ASN A 84 -17.87 5.49 -2.81
C ASN A 84 -18.24 4.07 -2.31
N GLY A 85 -17.87 3.72 -1.07
CA GLY A 85 -17.93 2.33 -0.59
C GLY A 85 -18.38 2.17 0.86
N GLY A 86 -18.84 3.24 1.50
CA GLY A 86 -19.19 3.26 2.93
C GLY A 86 -18.03 2.84 3.83
N LEU A 87 -18.34 2.20 4.95
CA LEU A 87 -17.32 1.67 5.87
C LEU A 87 -16.38 0.66 5.21
N ALA A 88 -16.87 -0.17 4.28
CA ALA A 88 -16.05 -1.13 3.56
C ALA A 88 -14.97 -0.44 2.71
N GLY A 89 -15.25 0.76 2.19
CA GLY A 89 -14.27 1.58 1.47
C GLY A 89 -13.09 2.06 2.33
N LEU A 90 -13.23 2.11 3.65
CA LEU A 90 -12.15 2.56 4.54
C LEU A 90 -11.07 1.50 4.78
N LEU A 91 -11.33 0.24 4.43
CA LEU A 91 -10.38 -0.86 4.53
C LEU A 91 -9.17 -0.63 3.62
N ALA A 92 -8.01 -1.10 4.05
CA ALA A 92 -6.83 -1.06 3.20
C ALA A 92 -6.99 -2.08 2.05
N HIS A 93 -7.13 -1.59 0.82
CA HIS A 93 -7.04 -2.46 -0.34
C HIS A 93 -5.62 -3.00 -0.49
N LYS A 94 -5.50 -4.26 -0.95
CA LYS A 94 -4.20 -4.83 -1.29
C LYS A 94 -3.52 -3.90 -2.29
N SER A 95 -2.36 -3.40 -1.90
CA SER A 95 -1.52 -2.60 -2.78
C SER A 95 -1.27 -3.39 -4.07
N GLY A 96 -1.34 -2.70 -5.21
CA GLY A 96 -1.08 -3.31 -6.51
C GLY A 96 0.29 -3.99 -6.58
N PRO A 97 0.56 -4.79 -7.61
CA PRO A 97 1.73 -5.66 -7.66
C PRO A 97 3.03 -4.90 -7.34
N HIS A 98 3.67 -5.25 -6.22
CA HIS A 98 4.93 -4.65 -5.74
C HIS A 98 6.17 -5.11 -6.55
N GLY A 99 5.98 -6.01 -7.50
CA GLY A 99 7.03 -6.55 -8.37
C GLY A 99 6.99 -5.97 -9.78
N GLY A 100 8.09 -6.16 -10.52
CA GLY A 100 8.15 -5.87 -11.96
C GLY A 100 7.25 -6.84 -12.74
N HIS A 101 5.95 -6.61 -12.73
CA HIS A 101 4.93 -7.47 -13.36
C HIS A 101 5.09 -7.61 -14.88
N LYS A 102 5.89 -6.72 -15.50
CA LYS A 102 6.21 -6.74 -16.94
C LYS A 102 7.49 -7.50 -17.28
N LEU A 103 8.42 -7.64 -16.34
CA LEU A 103 9.67 -8.37 -16.51
C LEU A 103 9.60 -9.68 -15.72
N THR A 104 8.72 -10.56 -16.18
CA THR A 104 8.55 -11.91 -15.61
C THR A 104 9.83 -12.74 -15.83
N PRO A 105 10.01 -13.86 -15.10
CA PRO A 105 11.17 -14.74 -15.28
C PRO A 105 11.38 -15.16 -16.75
N THR A 106 10.30 -15.48 -17.46
CA THR A 106 10.33 -15.87 -18.88
C THR A 106 10.83 -14.73 -19.78
N VAL A 107 10.32 -13.51 -19.57
CA VAL A 107 10.78 -12.34 -20.33
C VAL A 107 12.26 -12.04 -20.04
N LEU A 108 12.69 -12.19 -18.78
CA LEU A 108 14.09 -12.00 -18.40
C LEU A 108 15.00 -13.07 -19.00
N GLN A 109 14.54 -14.32 -19.12
CA GLN A 109 15.29 -15.39 -19.77
C GLN A 109 15.48 -15.07 -21.25
N PHE A 110 14.41 -14.70 -21.96
CA PHE A 110 14.47 -14.30 -23.36
C PHE A 110 15.43 -13.13 -23.59
N ILE A 111 15.40 -12.10 -22.73
CA ILE A 111 16.34 -10.97 -22.80
C ILE A 111 17.79 -11.44 -22.61
N CYS A 112 18.03 -12.38 -21.69
CA CYS A 112 19.37 -12.91 -21.44
C CYS A 112 19.88 -13.75 -22.63
N GLU A 113 19.02 -14.56 -23.25
CA GLU A 113 19.35 -15.36 -24.43
C GLU A 113 19.67 -14.46 -25.63
N ALA A 114 18.82 -13.46 -25.91
CA ALA A 114 19.06 -12.48 -26.97
C ALA A 114 20.40 -11.76 -26.80
N ARG A 115 20.78 -11.42 -25.57
CA ARG A 115 22.06 -10.78 -25.26
C ARG A 115 23.25 -11.74 -25.26
N ALA A 116 23.03 -13.04 -25.10
CA ALA A 116 24.07 -14.06 -25.25
C ALA A 116 24.40 -14.29 -26.74
N THR A 117 23.39 -14.21 -27.61
CA THR A 117 23.56 -14.29 -29.06
C THR A 117 24.20 -13.03 -29.63
N ASP A 118 23.78 -11.86 -29.16
CA ASP A 118 24.33 -10.55 -29.55
C ASP A 118 24.70 -9.72 -28.30
N PRO A 119 25.98 -9.72 -27.88
CA PRO A 119 26.43 -9.00 -26.69
C PRO A 119 26.22 -7.48 -26.73
N ASP A 120 26.17 -6.88 -27.93
CA ASP A 120 26.09 -5.44 -28.15
C ASP A 120 24.65 -4.96 -28.41
N ILE A 121 23.67 -5.87 -28.33
CA ILE A 121 22.26 -5.53 -28.51
C ILE A 121 21.82 -4.44 -27.51
N ARG A 122 21.29 -3.37 -28.08
CA ARG A 122 20.84 -2.20 -27.31
C ARG A 122 19.54 -2.47 -26.55
N ALA A 123 19.35 -1.80 -25.42
CA ALA A 123 18.18 -1.99 -24.56
C ALA A 123 16.86 -1.58 -25.26
N GLU A 124 16.92 -0.62 -26.17
CA GLU A 124 15.79 -0.21 -27.02
C GLU A 124 15.35 -1.36 -27.92
N ARG A 125 16.31 -2.05 -28.56
CA ARG A 125 16.03 -3.19 -29.42
C ARG A 125 15.48 -4.38 -28.62
N LEU A 126 16.02 -4.64 -27.44
CA LEU A 126 15.49 -5.66 -26.53
C LEU A 126 14.03 -5.35 -26.12
N ALA A 127 13.70 -4.09 -25.86
CA ALA A 127 12.32 -3.70 -25.54
C ALA A 127 11.36 -3.94 -26.72
N GLU A 128 11.80 -3.71 -27.95
CA GLU A 128 11.02 -4.03 -29.15
C GLU A 128 10.81 -5.53 -29.31
N LEU A 129 11.84 -6.34 -29.13
CA LEU A 129 11.76 -7.80 -29.23
C LEU A 129 10.82 -8.38 -28.17
N VAL A 130 10.85 -7.84 -26.94
CA VAL A 130 9.92 -8.22 -25.87
C VAL A 130 8.48 -7.84 -26.23
N ARG A 131 8.26 -6.65 -26.80
CA ARG A 131 6.93 -6.24 -27.28
C ARG A 131 6.42 -7.16 -28.37
N GLN A 132 7.26 -7.54 -29.33
CA GLN A 132 6.90 -8.42 -30.44
C GLN A 132 6.60 -9.85 -29.98
N SER A 133 7.41 -10.39 -29.06
CA SER A 133 7.33 -11.79 -28.65
C SER A 133 6.32 -12.05 -27.53
N PHE A 134 6.11 -11.07 -26.64
CA PHE A 134 5.28 -11.23 -25.43
C PHE A 134 4.11 -10.22 -25.36
N GLY A 135 4.01 -9.26 -26.27
CA GLY A 135 2.99 -8.21 -26.22
C GLY A 135 3.17 -7.20 -25.07
N VAL A 136 4.28 -7.27 -24.34
CA VAL A 136 4.52 -6.44 -23.14
C VAL A 136 5.38 -5.23 -23.48
N GLN A 137 4.88 -4.04 -23.16
CA GLN A 137 5.67 -2.80 -23.26
C GLN A 137 6.54 -2.58 -22.03
N VAL A 138 7.85 -2.79 -22.18
CA VAL A 138 8.87 -2.55 -21.15
C VAL A 138 9.73 -1.34 -21.54
N HIS A 139 10.01 -0.46 -20.58
CA HIS A 139 10.92 0.66 -20.81
C HIS A 139 12.39 0.17 -20.87
N PRO A 140 13.24 0.63 -21.81
CA PRO A 140 14.65 0.21 -21.92
C PRO A 140 15.44 0.30 -20.59
N ARG A 141 15.30 1.42 -19.88
CA ARG A 141 15.85 1.62 -18.52
C ARG A 141 15.47 0.53 -17.50
N SER A 142 14.30 -0.10 -17.63
CA SER A 142 13.91 -1.21 -16.74
C SER A 142 14.70 -2.48 -17.06
N ILE A 143 14.99 -2.74 -18.33
CA ILE A 143 15.83 -3.84 -18.80
C ILE A 143 17.26 -3.64 -18.32
N GLU A 144 17.83 -2.45 -18.52
CA GLU A 144 19.19 -2.10 -18.07
C GLU A 144 19.35 -2.30 -16.56
N ARG A 145 18.39 -1.80 -15.76
CA ARG A 145 18.42 -1.96 -14.30
C ARG A 145 18.43 -3.42 -13.87
N GLN A 146 17.69 -4.29 -14.56
CA GLN A 146 17.66 -5.73 -14.25
C GLN A 146 18.95 -6.43 -14.66
N LEU A 147 19.50 -6.10 -15.83
CA LEU A 147 20.78 -6.64 -16.29
C LEU A 147 21.95 -6.24 -15.36
N LEU A 148 21.97 -4.98 -14.91
CA LEU A 148 22.94 -4.49 -13.92
C LEU A 148 22.81 -5.21 -12.56
N ARG A 149 21.57 -5.50 -12.12
CA ARG A 149 21.32 -6.24 -10.88
C ARG A 149 21.82 -7.69 -10.96
N LYS A 150 21.63 -8.37 -12.09
CA LYS A 150 22.18 -9.73 -12.29
C LYS A 150 23.71 -9.74 -12.30
N LYS A 151 24.36 -8.73 -12.90
CA LYS A 151 25.84 -8.63 -12.90
C LYS A 151 26.44 -8.44 -11.50
N LYS A 152 25.72 -7.80 -10.58
CA LYS A 152 26.15 -7.63 -9.17
C LYS A 152 25.93 -8.85 -8.27
N ARG A 153 25.14 -9.84 -8.72
CA ARG A 153 24.84 -11.08 -7.98
C ARG A 153 25.63 -12.30 -8.48
N ARG A 154 26.44 -12.12 -9.51
CA ARG A 154 27.50 -13.04 -9.95
C ARG A 154 28.82 -12.54 -9.40
#